data_AF-A0A7W0KZB9-F1
#
_entry.id   AF-A0A7W0KZB9-F1
#
_cell.length_a   1.000
_cell.length_b   1.000
_cell.length_c   1.000
_cell.angle_alpha   90.00
_cell.angle_beta   90.00
_cell.angle_gamma   90.00
#
_symmetry.space_group_name_H-M   'P 1'
#
loop_
_entity.id
_entity.type
_entity.pdbx_description
1 polymer ?
#
loop_
_entity_poly.entity_id
_entity_poly.type
_entity_poly.pdbx_seq_one_letter_code
_entity_poly.pdbx_strand_id
1 'polypeptide(L)' 'MQRPSRFEHHRFVGDKRTQLVYDLDEWDEAATVEEFVALGTGTCFGPDTLAEARNRGYTLARPGHRRRPLRPRS' A
#
# COMPACT_ATOMS: atom_id res chain seq x y z
N MET A 1 -3.93 12.52 3.03
CA MET A 1 -4.43 12.71 1.63
C MET A 1 -5.94 12.48 1.55
N GLN A 2 -6.59 12.76 0.41
CA GLN A 2 -7.91 12.17 0.12
C GLN A 2 -7.75 10.68 -0.17
N ARG A 3 -8.54 9.82 0.49
CA ARG A 3 -8.46 8.38 0.28
C ARG A 3 -8.98 8.00 -1.12
N PRO A 4 -8.33 7.07 -1.84
CA PRO A 4 -8.86 6.56 -3.10
C PRO A 4 -10.20 5.87 -2.87
N SER A 5 -11.17 6.08 -3.78
CA SER A 5 -12.53 5.52 -3.64
C SER A 5 -12.55 4.00 -3.44
N ARG A 6 -11.67 3.26 -4.13
CA ARG A 6 -11.54 1.80 -3.99
C ARG A 6 -11.10 1.34 -2.59
N PHE A 7 -10.51 2.24 -1.80
CA PHE A 7 -9.96 1.98 -0.48
C PHE A 7 -10.50 2.95 0.58
N GLU A 8 -11.69 3.52 0.36
CA GLU A 8 -12.26 4.55 1.24
C GLU A 8 -12.40 4.10 2.71
N HIS A 9 -12.66 2.81 2.91
CA HIS A 9 -12.84 2.18 4.22
C HIS A 9 -11.59 1.46 4.77
N HIS A 10 -10.44 1.63 4.13
CA HIS A 10 -9.18 0.99 4.56
C HIS A 10 -8.14 2.03 4.95
N ARG A 11 -7.54 1.87 6.12
CA ARG A 11 -6.38 2.64 6.57
C ARG A 11 -5.10 2.12 5.93
N PHE A 12 -4.92 0.81 5.83
CA PHE A 12 -3.69 0.22 5.30
C PHE A 12 -3.87 -0.30 3.88
N VAL A 13 -3.13 0.27 2.94
CA VAL A 13 -3.14 -0.14 1.54
C VAL A 13 -1.75 -0.57 1.10
N GLY A 14 -1.63 -1.79 0.57
CA GLY A 14 -0.39 -2.34 0.06
C GLY A 14 -0.23 -2.16 -1.45
N ASP A 15 0.99 -1.91 -1.91
CA ASP A 15 1.35 -2.06 -3.33
C ASP A 15 1.95 -3.45 -3.58
N LYS A 16 1.23 -4.29 -4.34
CA LYS A 16 1.68 -5.64 -4.70
C LYS A 16 3.00 -5.66 -5.44
N ARG A 17 3.39 -4.57 -6.12
CA ARG A 17 4.65 -4.48 -6.87
C ARG A 17 5.85 -4.39 -5.93
N THR A 18 5.72 -3.76 -4.77
CA THR A 18 6.87 -3.43 -3.90
C THR A 18 6.81 -4.12 -2.53
N GLN A 19 5.68 -4.72 -2.18
CA GLN A 19 5.38 -5.19 -0.82
C GLN A 19 5.57 -4.08 0.22
N LEU A 20 5.25 -2.84 -0.15
CA LEU A 20 5.14 -1.73 0.78
C LEU A 20 3.68 -1.53 1.16
N VAL A 21 3.43 -1.28 2.44
CA VAL A 21 2.11 -0.87 2.96
C VAL A 21 2.16 0.59 3.36
N TYR A 22 1.14 1.33 2.93
CA TYR A 22 0.96 2.75 3.19
C TYR A 22 -0.19 2.92 4.19
N ASP A 23 0.06 3.72 5.22
CA ASP A 23 -0.96 4.16 6.16
C ASP A 23 -1.61 5.42 5.61
N LEU A 24 -2.86 5.34 5.14
CA LEU A 24 -3.53 6.46 4.50
C LEU A 24 -3.83 7.62 5.46
N ASP A 25 -3.78 7.39 6.77
CA ASP A 25 -3.97 8.44 7.78
C ASP A 25 -2.70 9.26 8.00
N GLU A 26 -1.53 8.65 7.83
CA GLU A 26 -0.22 9.25 8.11
C GLU A 26 0.55 9.61 6.83
N TRP A 27 0.13 9.11 5.66
CA TRP A 27 0.86 9.30 4.41
C TRP A 27 0.39 10.56 3.65
N ASP A 28 1.34 11.46 3.42
CA ASP A 28 1.06 12.76 2.79
C ASP A 28 1.01 12.71 1.25
N GLU A 29 1.82 11.84 0.63
CA GLU A 29 2.02 11.84 -0.83
C GLU A 29 0.94 11.01 -1.55
N ALA A 30 -0.21 11.66 -1.83
CA ALA A 30 -1.36 11.09 -2.53
C ALA A 30 -0.99 10.41 -3.86
N ALA A 31 -0.14 11.07 -4.66
CA ALA A 31 0.27 10.60 -5.97
C ALA A 31 0.89 9.19 -5.96
N THR A 32 1.63 8.84 -4.90
CA THR A 32 2.23 7.50 -4.76
C THR A 32 1.13 6.44 -4.64
N VAL A 33 0.10 6.68 -3.83
CA VAL A 33 -1.01 5.74 -3.65
C VAL A 33 -1.90 5.70 -4.87
N GLU A 34 -2.25 6.86 -5.42
CA GLU A 34 -3.07 6.96 -6.64
C GLU A 34 -2.45 6.21 -7.82
N GLU A 35 -1.13 6.26 -8.01
CA GLU A 35 -0.44 5.54 -9.08
C GLU A 35 -0.71 4.03 -9.04
N PHE A 36 -0.40 3.35 -7.92
CA PHE A 36 -0.55 1.90 -7.86
C PHE A 36 -2.01 1.45 -7.73
N VAL A 37 -2.90 2.33 -7.23
CA VAL A 37 -4.34 2.09 -7.25
C VAL A 37 -4.88 2.16 -8.67
N ALA A 38 -4.48 3.17 -9.46
CA ALA A 38 -4.85 3.30 -10.87
C ALA A 38 -4.31 2.13 -11.72
N LEU A 39 -3.13 1.60 -11.39
CA LEU A 39 -2.56 0.41 -12.01
C LEU A 39 -3.22 -0.91 -11.59
N GLY A 40 -4.17 -0.89 -10.65
CA GLY A 40 -4.84 -2.10 -10.14
C GLY A 40 -3.93 -3.00 -9.29
N THR A 41 -2.79 -2.48 -8.82
CA THR A 41 -1.84 -3.23 -7.98
C THR A 41 -1.98 -2.97 -6.49
N GLY A 42 -2.92 -2.10 -6.09
CA GLY A 42 -3.32 -1.91 -4.69
C GLY A 42 -3.99 -3.15 -4.08
N THR A 43 -3.79 -3.37 -2.78
CA THR A 43 -4.47 -4.40 -1.98
C THR A 43 -4.82 -3.88 -0.58
N CYS A 44 -5.92 -4.38 -0.02
CA CYS A 44 -6.26 -4.20 1.40
C CYS A 44 -5.93 -5.49 2.18
N PHE A 45 -6.09 -5.42 3.50
CA PHE A 45 -5.79 -6.50 4.43
C PHE A 45 -7.01 -6.82 5.29
N GLY A 46 -7.25 -8.10 5.55
CA GLY A 46 -8.26 -8.57 6.49
C GLY A 46 -7.59 -9.33 7.63
N PRO A 47 -7.60 -8.80 8.88
CA PRO A 47 -8.13 -7.49 9.31
C PRO A 47 -7.28 -6.28 8.84
N ASP A 48 -7.87 -5.08 8.80
CA ASP A 48 -7.18 -3.83 8.38
C ASP A 48 -6.23 -3.31 9.47
N THR A 49 -5.12 -4.02 9.64
CA THR A 49 -4.09 -3.69 10.64
C THR A 49 -2.70 -3.80 10.04
N LEU A 50 -1.77 -3.01 10.57
CA LEU A 50 -0.36 -3.11 10.18
C LEU A 50 0.25 -4.48 10.51
N ALA A 51 -0.20 -5.11 11.60
CA ALA A 51 0.25 -6.46 11.98
C ALA A 51 -0.10 -7.47 10.88
N GLU A 52 -1.32 -7.42 10.34
CA GLU A 52 -1.75 -8.30 9.27
C GLU A 52 -0.98 -8.05 7.96
N ALA A 53 -0.72 -6.79 7.62
CA ALA A 53 0.12 -6.47 6.46
C ALA A 53 1.53 -7.08 6.60
N ARG A 54 2.13 -6.97 7.79
CA ARG A 54 3.45 -7.58 8.09
C ARG A 54 3.42 -9.10 8.01
N ASN A 55 2.36 -9.75 8.50
CA ASN A 55 2.18 -11.20 8.37
C ASN A 55 2.11 -11.64 6.91
N ARG A 56 1.59 -10.79 6.01
CA ARG A 56 1.61 -10.99 4.55
C ARG A 56 2.92 -10.57 3.86
N GLY A 57 3.96 -10.24 4.62
CA GLY A 57 5.29 -9.87 4.11
C GLY A 57 5.44 -8.41 3.69
N TYR A 58 4.45 -7.55 3.97
CA TYR A 58 4.55 -6.12 3.66
C TYR A 58 5.39 -5.37 4.68
N THR A 59 6.15 -4.38 4.22
CA THR A 59 6.93 -3.47 5.05
C THR A 59 6.27 -2.08 5.04
N LEU A 60 6.16 -1.42 6.20
CA LEU A 60 5.62 -0.06 6.28
C LEU A 60 6.46 0.90 5.43
N ALA A 61 5.81 1.64 4.54
CA ALA A 61 6.43 2.67 3.74
C ALA A 61 7.00 3.78 4.63
N ARG A 62 8.16 4.32 4.23
CA ARG A 62 8.79 5.47 4.87
C ARG A 62 9.17 6.47 3.78
N PRO A 63 9.08 7.79 4.02
CA PRO A 63 9.59 8.77 3.08
C PRO A 63 11.04 8.46 2.69
N GLY A 64 11.34 8.47 1.39
CA GLY A 64 12.67 8.15 0.86
C GLY A 64 13.04 6.66 0.78
N HIS A 65 12.27 5.75 1.39
CA HIS A 65 12.46 4.32 1.20
C HIS A 65 11.80 3.85 -0.10
N ARG A 66 12.59 3.31 -1.02
CA ARG A 66 12.09 2.64 -2.23
C ARG A 66 12.45 1.17 -2.17
N ARG A 67 11.45 0.29 -2.30
CA ARG A 67 11.69 -1.13 -2.56
C ARG A 67 11.77 -1.37 -4.06
N ARG A 68 12.70 -2.23 -4.45
CA ARG A 68 12.81 -2.67 -5.83
C ARG A 68 11.54 -3.45 -6.18
N PRO A 69 10.85 -3.15 -7.30
CA PRO A 69 9.67 -3.89 -7.69
C PRO A 69 9.98 -5.38 -7.80
N LEU A 70 9.11 -6.20 -7.20
CA LEU A 70 9.13 -7.64 -7.37
C LEU A 70 8.76 -7.95 -8.82
N ARG A 71 9.47 -8.90 -9.43
CA ARG A 71 9.04 -9.44 -10.72
C ARG A 71 7.68 -10.13 -10.50
N PRO A 72 6.75 -10.03 -11.46
CA PRO A 72 5.54 -10.84 -11.44
C PRO A 72 5.94 -12.30 -11.23
N ARG A 73 5.28 -12.99 -10.29
CA ARG A 73 5.41 -14.44 -10.20
C ARG A 73 4.61 -15.00 -11.38
N SER A 74 5.33 -15.57 -12.36
CA SER A 74 4.79 -16.32 -13.48
C SER A 74 3.97 -17.51 -13.01
#